data_AF-A0A7S4C3Q4-F1
#
_entry.id   AF-A0A7S4C3Q4-F1
#
_cell.length_a   1.000
_cell.length_b   1.000
_cell.length_c   1.000
_cell.angle_alpha   90.00
_cell.angle_beta   90.00
_cell.angle_gamma   90.00
#
_symmetry.space_group_name_H-M   'P 1'
#
loop_
_entity.id
_entity.type
_entity.pdbx_description
1 polymer ?
#
loop_
_entity_poly.entity_id
_entity_poly.type
_entity_poly.pdbx_seq_one_letter_code
_entity_poly.pdbx_strand_id
1 'polypeptide(L)'
;QVHLPPIASSVSTFSQVKSDGEHDDDEGIKYVDNLQVVGGILGKTFKANGDFVGTPQAQWFRQQARTGTAVFKPITGATDLEYEPNADDVGACLRLECVGPYGGAATAVETSPLALDPQMHAELQENLRRGHAEFHAHNQMQEPRIILVTRKNIKVRSKLSRIATSSHTLYKQGYDLPVTVVVDQHGPTEMELKLGEQSFSLSMDSQRSRDLAVLCIRMFAGPNCPAHDSDSDDDSGHDGGESSDGASESHKSGASESKSGGPIGFS
;
A
#
# COMPACT_ATOMS: atom_id res chain seq x y z
N GLN A 1 11.40 20.82 -5.45
CA GLN A 1 10.21 21.03 -6.31
C GLN A 1 9.31 19.83 -6.11
N VAL A 2 8.04 20.02 -5.77
CA VAL A 2 7.12 18.89 -5.60
C VAL A 2 6.76 18.37 -7.00
N HIS A 3 7.08 17.13 -7.31
CA HIS A 3 6.74 16.52 -8.59
C HIS A 3 5.27 16.11 -8.54
N LEU A 4 4.45 16.63 -9.47
CA LEU A 4 3.05 16.23 -9.58
C LEU A 4 2.96 14.80 -10.14
N PRO A 5 1.94 14.01 -9.77
CA PRO A 5 1.68 12.73 -10.40
C PRO A 5 1.48 12.84 -11.92
N PRO A 6 1.74 11.78 -12.69
CA PRO A 6 1.42 11.73 -14.12
C PRO A 6 -0.07 12.00 -14.39
N ILE A 7 -0.39 12.46 -15.59
CA ILE A 7 -1.75 12.75 -16.05
C ILE A 7 -2.07 11.91 -17.30
N ALA A 8 -3.28 11.34 -17.35
CA ALA A 8 -3.78 10.62 -18.53
C ALA A 8 -5.29 10.83 -18.71
N SER A 9 -5.72 11.06 -19.95
CA SER A 9 -7.14 11.26 -20.28
C SER A 9 -7.91 9.97 -20.60
N SER A 10 -7.18 8.89 -20.95
CA SER A 10 -7.74 7.60 -21.33
C SER A 10 -6.94 6.46 -20.72
N VAL A 11 -7.61 5.32 -20.50
CA VAL A 11 -6.91 4.09 -20.10
C VAL A 11 -5.95 3.64 -21.19
N SER A 12 -4.90 2.93 -20.80
CA SER A 12 -3.90 2.35 -21.68
C SER A 12 -4.04 0.84 -21.69
N THR A 13 -3.59 0.21 -22.78
CA THR A 13 -3.43 -1.24 -22.88
C THR A 13 -1.94 -1.57 -22.78
N PHE A 14 -1.61 -2.47 -21.86
CA PHE A 14 -0.28 -2.98 -21.62
C PHE A 14 -0.23 -4.44 -22.06
N SER A 15 0.86 -4.84 -22.71
CA SER A 15 1.02 -6.18 -23.26
C SER A 15 2.10 -6.95 -22.51
N GLN A 16 2.01 -8.27 -22.60
CA GLN A 16 2.95 -9.23 -22.02
C GLN A 16 4.41 -8.83 -22.27
N VAL A 17 5.20 -8.87 -21.20
CA VAL A 17 6.65 -8.71 -21.27
C VAL A 17 7.22 -9.92 -22.00
N LYS A 18 8.00 -9.68 -23.06
CA LYS A 18 8.67 -10.76 -23.79
C LYS A 18 9.80 -11.32 -22.94
N SER A 19 9.84 -12.64 -22.74
CA SER A 19 10.99 -13.32 -22.18
C SER A 19 12.12 -13.32 -23.22
N ASP A 20 13.21 -12.61 -22.94
CA ASP A 20 14.43 -12.70 -23.74
C ASP A 20 15.07 -14.08 -23.49
N GLY A 21 14.73 -15.10 -24.28
CA GLY A 21 15.48 -16.37 -24.27
C GLY A 21 14.73 -17.67 -24.55
N GLU A 22 13.43 -17.67 -24.79
CA GLU A 22 12.76 -18.90 -25.24
C GLU A 22 13.00 -19.06 -26.76
N HIS A 23 13.93 -19.94 -27.11
CA HIS A 23 13.90 -20.56 -28.43
C HIS A 23 12.51 -21.23 -28.57
N ASP A 24 11.84 -20.92 -29.67
CA ASP A 24 10.48 -21.33 -30.01
C ASP A 24 10.42 -22.83 -30.41
N ASP A 25 11.27 -23.67 -29.82
CA ASP A 25 11.38 -25.11 -30.06
C ASP A 25 10.68 -25.97 -28.98
N ASP A 26 10.10 -25.35 -27.94
CA ASP A 26 9.24 -26.04 -27.00
C ASP A 26 7.82 -26.24 -27.57
N GLU A 27 7.59 -27.44 -28.08
CA GLU A 27 6.31 -28.04 -28.49
C GLU A 27 5.37 -28.28 -27.27
N GLY A 28 5.36 -27.37 -26.29
CA GLY A 28 4.64 -27.44 -25.02
C GLY A 28 3.36 -26.58 -25.01
N ILE A 29 2.42 -26.93 -24.12
CA ILE A 29 1.18 -26.16 -23.93
C ILE A 29 1.51 -24.89 -23.12
N LYS A 30 1.39 -23.72 -23.74
CA LYS A 30 1.39 -22.44 -23.02
C LYS A 30 0.08 -22.29 -22.26
N TYR A 31 0.15 -22.24 -20.93
CA TYR A 31 -1.05 -22.13 -20.07
C TYR A 31 -1.58 -20.70 -19.96
N VAL A 32 -0.71 -19.71 -20.17
CA VAL A 32 -1.06 -18.29 -20.20
C VAL A 32 -0.31 -17.65 -21.38
N ASP A 33 -1.05 -17.11 -22.33
CA ASP A 33 -0.49 -16.43 -23.51
C ASP A 33 -1.28 -15.15 -23.83
N ASN A 34 -0.69 -14.27 -24.64
CA ASN A 34 -1.28 -13.00 -25.06
C ASN A 34 -1.83 -12.15 -23.90
N LEU A 35 -1.17 -12.20 -22.74
CA LEU A 35 -1.62 -11.50 -21.54
C LEU A 35 -1.58 -9.99 -21.79
N GLN A 36 -2.68 -9.31 -21.48
CA GLN A 36 -2.87 -7.88 -21.60
C GLN A 36 -3.55 -7.33 -20.36
N VAL A 37 -3.29 -6.07 -20.07
CA VAL A 37 -3.92 -5.32 -18.98
C VAL A 37 -4.42 -4.00 -19.52
N VAL A 38 -5.69 -3.67 -19.27
CA VAL A 38 -6.28 -2.37 -19.59
C VAL A 38 -6.49 -1.58 -18.29
N GLY A 39 -5.95 -0.36 -18.20
CA GLY A 39 -6.09 0.49 -17.02
C GLY A 39 -5.17 1.71 -17.02
N GLY A 40 -4.60 2.07 -15.87
CA GLY A 40 -3.56 3.10 -15.78
C GLY A 40 -4.04 4.48 -15.32
N ILE A 41 -5.28 4.61 -14.87
CA ILE A 41 -5.82 5.85 -14.27
C ILE A 41 -6.42 5.51 -12.91
N LEU A 42 -6.06 6.29 -11.87
CA LEU A 42 -6.63 6.16 -10.54
C LEU A 42 -8.17 6.25 -10.56
N GLY A 43 -8.84 5.38 -9.78
CA GLY A 43 -10.30 5.28 -9.78
C GLY A 43 -10.89 4.54 -10.98
N LYS A 44 -10.04 3.96 -11.85
CA LYS A 44 -10.46 3.01 -12.89
C LYS A 44 -9.79 1.66 -12.62
N THR A 45 -10.60 0.61 -12.59
CA THR A 45 -10.15 -0.77 -12.41
C THR A 45 -9.21 -1.19 -13.55
N PHE A 46 -8.08 -1.78 -13.20
CA PHE A 46 -7.27 -2.56 -14.12
C PHE A 46 -7.98 -3.88 -14.42
N LYS A 47 -8.07 -4.25 -15.69
CA LYS A 47 -8.66 -5.52 -16.13
C LYS A 47 -7.66 -6.28 -16.99
N ALA A 48 -7.37 -7.51 -16.60
CA ALA A 48 -6.51 -8.40 -17.34
C ALA A 48 -7.30 -9.33 -18.26
N ASN A 49 -6.76 -9.58 -19.44
CA ASN A 49 -7.30 -10.50 -20.44
C ASN A 49 -6.14 -11.26 -21.11
N GLY A 50 -6.39 -12.50 -21.52
CA GLY A 50 -5.38 -13.32 -22.18
C GLY A 50 -5.99 -14.65 -22.61
N ASP A 51 -5.17 -15.47 -23.27
CA ASP A 51 -5.52 -16.83 -23.62
C ASP A 51 -5.09 -17.73 -22.46
N PHE A 52 -6.09 -18.36 -21.81
CA PHE A 52 -5.87 -19.18 -20.63
C PHE A 52 -6.29 -20.62 -20.86
N VAL A 53 -5.40 -21.55 -20.54
CA VAL A 53 -5.76 -22.97 -20.40
C VAL A 53 -6.11 -23.21 -18.93
N GLY A 54 -7.41 -23.14 -18.62
CA GLY A 54 -7.92 -23.19 -17.24
C GLY A 54 -7.89 -21.82 -16.55
N THR A 55 -8.02 -21.81 -15.22
CA THR A 55 -7.98 -20.57 -14.43
C THR A 55 -6.55 -20.31 -13.96
N PRO A 56 -5.93 -19.17 -14.34
CA PRO A 56 -4.59 -18.82 -13.86
C PRO A 56 -4.63 -18.38 -12.39
N GLN A 57 -3.50 -18.52 -11.70
CA GLN A 57 -3.24 -17.81 -10.45
C GLN A 57 -2.67 -16.43 -10.78
N ALA A 58 -3.29 -15.37 -10.27
CA ALA A 58 -2.87 -13.98 -10.50
C ALA A 58 -2.30 -13.36 -9.22
N GLN A 59 -1.34 -12.44 -9.37
CA GLN A 59 -0.83 -11.59 -8.29
C GLN A 59 -0.42 -10.24 -8.86
N TRP A 60 -0.91 -9.16 -8.23
CA TRP A 60 -0.49 -7.79 -8.53
C TRP A 60 0.68 -7.35 -7.64
N PHE A 61 1.58 -6.57 -8.22
CA PHE A 61 2.74 -6.02 -7.55
C PHE A 61 2.83 -4.52 -7.81
N ARG A 62 3.33 -3.79 -6.81
CA ARG A 62 3.62 -2.37 -6.88
C ARG A 62 5.13 -2.16 -6.94
N GLN A 63 5.58 -1.33 -7.88
CA GLN A 63 6.96 -0.90 -7.92
C GLN A 63 7.29 -0.05 -6.69
N GLN A 64 8.32 -0.44 -5.96
CA GLN A 64 8.94 0.35 -4.92
C GLN A 64 10.02 1.23 -5.54
N ALA A 65 10.00 2.53 -5.23
CA ALA A 65 11.04 3.45 -5.66
C ALA A 65 12.31 3.24 -4.83
N ARG A 66 13.22 2.37 -5.27
CA ARG A 66 14.63 2.37 -4.83
C ARG A 66 15.54 2.86 -5.94
N THR A 67 16.61 3.54 -5.58
CA THR A 67 17.67 3.95 -6.50
C THR A 67 18.29 2.73 -7.19
N GLY A 68 18.16 2.63 -8.50
CA GLY A 68 19.00 1.76 -9.35
C GLY A 68 18.37 0.45 -9.84
N THR A 69 17.30 -0.06 -9.23
CA THR A 69 16.59 -1.26 -9.72
C THR A 69 15.11 -1.20 -9.36
N ALA A 70 14.23 -1.50 -10.32
CA ALA A 70 12.80 -1.60 -10.08
C ALA A 70 12.52 -2.89 -9.26
N VAL A 71 12.14 -2.73 -8.00
CA VAL A 71 11.71 -3.85 -7.15
C VAL A 71 10.20 -3.82 -7.09
N PHE A 72 9.55 -4.91 -7.51
CA PHE A 72 8.10 -5.09 -7.43
C PHE A 72 7.76 -5.86 -6.15
N LYS A 73 7.00 -5.25 -5.24
CA LYS A 73 6.49 -5.91 -4.02
C LYS A 73 5.04 -6.35 -4.23
N PRO A 74 4.65 -7.56 -3.78
CA PRO A 74 3.28 -8.03 -3.93
C PRO A 74 2.32 -7.14 -3.13
N ILE A 75 1.19 -6.81 -3.74
CA ILE A 75 0.09 -6.11 -3.07
C ILE A 75 -0.76 -7.18 -2.40
N THR A 76 -0.81 -7.14 -1.06
CA THR A 76 -1.54 -8.13 -0.26
C THR A 76 -3.00 -8.26 -0.72
N GLY A 77 -3.45 -9.50 -0.96
CA GLY A 77 -4.83 -9.79 -1.35
C GLY A 77 -5.21 -9.43 -2.80
N ALA A 78 -4.33 -8.77 -3.56
CA ALA A 78 -4.58 -8.45 -4.96
C ALA A 78 -4.24 -9.64 -5.87
N THR A 79 -5.09 -10.68 -5.79
CA THR A 79 -4.88 -11.97 -6.48
C THR A 79 -5.87 -12.23 -7.62
N ASP A 80 -6.69 -11.23 -7.97
CA ASP A 80 -7.67 -11.32 -9.05
C ASP A 80 -7.11 -10.80 -10.37
N LEU A 81 -7.74 -11.19 -11.49
CA LEU A 81 -7.46 -10.61 -12.81
C LEU A 81 -7.94 -9.14 -12.94
N GLU A 82 -8.71 -8.66 -11.96
CA GLU A 82 -9.07 -7.25 -11.82
C GLU A 82 -8.38 -6.66 -10.60
N TYR A 83 -7.95 -5.41 -10.69
CA TYR A 83 -7.38 -4.68 -9.56
C TYR A 83 -7.86 -3.25 -9.53
N GLU A 84 -8.35 -2.82 -8.37
CA GLU A 84 -8.79 -1.45 -8.17
C GLU A 84 -7.67 -0.63 -7.51
N PRO A 85 -7.03 0.31 -8.25
CA PRO A 85 -5.93 1.08 -7.70
C PRO A 85 -6.41 2.14 -6.70
N ASN A 86 -5.52 2.50 -5.78
CA ASN A 86 -5.75 3.57 -4.81
C ASN A 86 -4.59 4.58 -4.79
N ALA A 87 -4.66 5.56 -3.87
CA ALA A 87 -3.67 6.63 -3.78
C ALA A 87 -2.22 6.15 -3.52
N ASP A 88 -2.00 4.94 -3.03
CA ASP A 88 -0.67 4.37 -2.82
C ASP A 88 0.00 3.91 -4.13
N ASP A 89 -0.79 3.62 -5.16
CA ASP A 89 -0.29 3.19 -6.47
C ASP A 89 0.13 4.37 -7.36
N VAL A 90 -0.28 5.59 -7.01
CA VAL A 90 -0.12 6.78 -7.86
C VAL A 90 1.36 7.07 -8.12
N GLY A 91 1.73 7.12 -9.40
CA GLY A 91 3.11 7.33 -9.83
C GLY A 91 4.00 6.09 -9.78
N ALA A 92 3.53 4.93 -9.30
CA ALA A 92 4.23 3.66 -9.37
C ALA A 92 3.82 2.88 -10.63
N CYS A 93 4.76 2.12 -11.21
CA CYS A 93 4.39 1.07 -12.15
C CYS A 93 3.77 -0.11 -11.37
N LEU A 94 2.77 -0.76 -11.96
CA LEU A 94 2.23 -2.01 -11.47
C LEU A 94 2.66 -3.16 -12.36
N ARG A 95 2.73 -4.36 -11.79
CA ARG A 95 3.00 -5.59 -12.52
C ARG A 95 1.95 -6.62 -12.16
N LEU A 96 1.39 -7.28 -13.16
CA LEU A 96 0.56 -8.46 -12.97
C LEU A 96 1.37 -9.68 -13.39
N GLU A 97 1.44 -10.69 -12.54
CA GLU A 97 1.95 -12.01 -12.89
C GLU A 97 0.83 -13.04 -12.87
N CYS A 98 0.78 -13.87 -13.91
CA CYS A 98 -0.16 -14.98 -14.04
C CYS A 98 0.61 -16.29 -14.20
N VAL A 99 0.26 -17.29 -13.40
CA VAL A 99 0.80 -18.66 -13.48
C VAL A 99 -0.33 -19.61 -13.87
N GLY A 100 -0.02 -20.56 -14.76
CA GLY A 100 -0.99 -21.60 -15.16
C GLY A 100 -1.47 -22.45 -13.98
N PRO A 101 -2.62 -23.14 -14.10
CA PRO A 101 -3.21 -23.92 -13.01
C PRO A 101 -2.34 -25.09 -12.50
N TYR A 102 -1.35 -25.50 -13.29
CA TYR A 102 -0.40 -26.58 -12.95
C TYR A 102 1.01 -26.05 -12.61
N GLY A 103 1.16 -24.75 -12.38
CA GLY A 103 2.45 -24.09 -12.18
C GLY A 103 3.11 -23.67 -13.49
N GLY A 104 4.44 -23.49 -13.45
CA GLY A 104 5.25 -23.03 -14.58
C GLY A 104 5.83 -21.63 -14.37
N ALA A 105 6.48 -21.11 -15.41
CA ALA A 105 6.97 -19.74 -15.41
C ALA A 105 5.78 -18.75 -15.39
N ALA A 106 5.97 -17.63 -14.69
CA ALA A 106 4.97 -16.58 -14.66
C ALA A 106 4.98 -15.77 -15.96
N THR A 107 3.81 -15.59 -16.55
CA THR A 107 3.60 -14.62 -17.62
C THR A 107 3.29 -13.26 -16.98
N ALA A 108 4.05 -12.23 -17.34
CA ALA A 108 3.95 -10.92 -16.70
C ALA A 108 3.54 -9.80 -17.65
N VAL A 109 2.81 -8.81 -17.14
CA VAL A 109 2.53 -7.51 -17.78
C VAL A 109 2.96 -6.41 -16.83
N GLU A 110 3.70 -5.42 -17.32
CA GLU A 110 4.07 -4.22 -16.57
C GLU A 110 3.37 -3.00 -17.14
N THR A 111 2.91 -2.12 -16.24
CA THR A 111 2.23 -0.88 -16.62
C THR A 111 3.21 0.29 -16.65
N SER A 112 2.83 1.38 -17.32
CA SER A 112 3.40 2.69 -17.04
C SER A 112 3.01 3.15 -15.62
N PRO A 113 3.68 4.18 -15.06
CA PRO A 113 3.28 4.78 -13.79
C PRO A 113 1.79 5.15 -13.75
N LEU A 114 1.10 4.80 -12.65
CA LEU A 114 -0.33 5.13 -12.51
C LEU A 114 -0.55 6.64 -12.56
N ALA A 115 -1.45 7.07 -13.44
CA ALA A 115 -1.76 8.47 -13.65
C ALA A 115 -3.05 8.91 -12.93
N LEU A 116 -3.19 10.21 -12.74
CA LEU A 116 -4.46 10.85 -12.39
C LEU A 116 -5.23 11.22 -13.66
N ASP A 117 -6.55 11.25 -13.56
CA ASP A 117 -7.37 11.90 -14.58
C ASP A 117 -7.16 13.44 -14.57
N PRO A 118 -7.51 14.16 -15.65
CA PRO A 118 -7.27 15.59 -15.72
C PRO A 118 -7.98 16.44 -14.66
N GLN A 119 -9.17 16.03 -14.22
CA GLN A 119 -9.96 16.76 -13.24
C GLN A 119 -9.33 16.64 -11.85
N MET A 120 -8.97 15.42 -11.44
CA MET A 120 -8.32 15.17 -10.16
C MET A 120 -6.92 15.78 -10.11
N HIS A 121 -6.16 15.71 -11.19
CA HIS A 121 -4.86 16.37 -11.30
C HIS A 121 -4.98 17.90 -11.15
N ALA A 122 -5.94 18.54 -11.83
CA ALA A 122 -6.18 19.97 -11.73
C ALA A 122 -6.59 20.39 -10.31
N GLU A 123 -7.44 19.61 -9.65
CA GLU A 123 -7.87 19.85 -8.26
C GLU A 123 -6.69 19.76 -7.27
N LEU A 124 -5.87 18.72 -7.41
CA LEU A 124 -4.64 18.54 -6.62
C LEU A 124 -3.67 19.72 -6.84
N GLN A 125 -3.44 20.10 -8.10
CA GLN A 125 -2.56 21.21 -8.45
C GLN A 125 -3.05 22.53 -7.86
N GLU A 126 -4.36 22.81 -7.92
CA GLU A 126 -4.95 24.02 -7.36
C GLU A 126 -4.83 24.05 -5.83
N ASN A 127 -5.08 22.93 -5.15
CA ASN A 127 -4.90 22.81 -3.71
C ASN A 127 -3.46 23.14 -3.28
N LEU A 128 -2.46 22.58 -3.99
CA LEU A 128 -1.05 22.83 -3.74
C LEU A 128 -0.67 24.29 -4.03
N ARG A 129 -1.17 24.85 -5.13
CA ARG A 129 -0.97 26.27 -5.50
C ARG A 129 -1.51 27.19 -4.43
N ARG A 130 -2.75 26.97 -3.99
CA ARG A 130 -3.42 27.71 -2.89
C ARG A 130 -2.71 27.54 -1.55
N GLY A 131 -1.94 26.46 -1.38
CA GLY A 131 -1.15 26.19 -0.19
C GLY A 131 -1.95 25.60 0.97
N HIS A 132 -3.20 25.20 0.72
CA HIS A 132 -4.01 24.44 1.65
C HIS A 132 -5.14 23.66 0.95
N ALA A 133 -5.57 22.57 1.58
CA ALA A 133 -6.73 21.77 1.20
C ALA A 133 -7.57 21.45 2.44
N GLU A 134 -8.89 21.43 2.28
CA GLU A 134 -9.84 21.06 3.33
C GLU A 134 -10.68 19.87 2.85
N PHE A 135 -10.79 18.85 3.69
CA PHE A 135 -11.57 17.64 3.41
C PHE A 135 -12.55 17.37 4.55
N HIS A 136 -13.76 16.96 4.20
CA HIS A 136 -14.78 16.53 5.17
C HIS A 136 -14.75 15.01 5.26
N ALA A 137 -14.82 14.52 6.49
CA ALA A 137 -14.76 13.10 6.80
C ALA A 137 -15.67 12.82 8.01
N HIS A 138 -15.81 11.54 8.35
CA HIS A 138 -16.49 11.07 9.55
C HIS A 138 -15.53 10.17 10.34
N ASN A 139 -15.63 10.15 11.66
CA ASN A 139 -14.95 9.11 12.45
C ASN A 139 -15.77 7.81 12.48
N GLN A 140 -15.27 6.79 13.18
CA GLN A 140 -15.99 5.51 13.38
C GLN A 140 -17.37 5.66 14.03
N MET A 141 -17.57 6.72 14.84
CA MET A 141 -18.85 7.04 15.47
C MET A 141 -19.78 7.90 14.57
N GLN A 142 -19.47 8.04 13.29
CA GLN A 142 -20.22 8.87 12.32
C GLN A 142 -20.27 10.35 12.69
N GLU A 143 -19.34 10.83 13.52
CA GLU A 143 -19.24 12.24 13.85
C GLU A 143 -18.43 12.99 12.79
N PRO A 144 -18.91 14.13 12.28
CA PRO A 144 -18.20 14.83 11.22
C PRO A 144 -16.88 15.45 11.70
N ARG A 145 -15.89 15.36 10.83
CA ARG A 145 -14.51 15.84 11.00
C ARG A 145 -14.12 16.68 9.79
N ILE A 146 -13.15 17.57 10.01
CA ILE A 146 -12.51 18.34 8.96
C ILE A 146 -11.00 18.10 9.05
N ILE A 147 -10.40 17.68 7.94
CA ILE A 147 -8.96 17.57 7.77
C ILE A 147 -8.51 18.81 7.01
N LEU A 148 -7.75 19.68 7.67
CA LEU A 148 -7.19 20.87 7.04
C LEU A 148 -5.68 20.69 6.90
N VAL A 149 -5.22 20.58 5.67
CA VAL A 149 -3.81 20.42 5.31
C VAL A 149 -3.31 21.76 4.77
N THR A 150 -2.16 22.23 5.23
CA THR A 150 -1.55 23.51 4.80
C THR A 150 -0.07 23.30 4.54
N ARG A 151 0.65 24.28 3.99
CA ARG A 151 2.12 24.19 3.85
C ARG A 151 2.90 24.01 5.16
N LYS A 152 2.30 24.31 6.31
CA LYS A 152 3.01 24.34 7.61
C LYS A 152 2.56 23.26 8.59
N ASN A 153 1.33 22.79 8.44
CA ASN A 153 0.71 21.90 9.41
C ASN A 153 -0.52 21.22 8.82
N ILE A 154 -0.86 20.11 9.45
CA ILE A 154 -2.12 19.41 9.32
C ILE A 154 -2.94 19.59 10.61
N LYS A 155 -4.26 19.70 10.46
CA LYS A 155 -5.20 19.79 11.58
C LYS A 155 -6.35 18.84 11.38
N VAL A 156 -6.76 18.20 12.47
CA VAL A 156 -8.04 17.50 12.58
C VAL A 156 -8.97 18.37 13.43
N ARG A 157 -10.14 18.72 12.89
CA ARG A 157 -11.12 19.58 13.56
C ARG A 157 -12.45 18.84 13.72
N SER A 158 -13.18 19.13 14.79
CA SER A 158 -14.58 18.74 14.90
C SER A 158 -15.45 19.69 14.10
N LYS A 159 -16.50 19.16 13.49
CA LYS A 159 -17.63 19.96 13.02
C LYS A 159 -18.68 19.84 14.12
N LEU A 160 -18.91 20.90 14.90
CA LEU A 160 -20.02 20.87 15.85
C LEU A 160 -21.36 20.77 15.10
N SER A 161 -22.33 20.14 15.76
CA SER A 161 -23.73 20.03 15.34
C SER A 161 -24.31 21.38 14.86
N ARG A 162 -25.42 21.32 14.11
CA ARG A 162 -26.16 22.41 13.39
C ARG A 162 -26.40 23.72 14.17
N ILE A 163 -26.05 23.80 15.45
CA ILE A 163 -26.28 24.90 16.39
C ILE A 163 -25.01 25.74 16.62
N ALA A 164 -23.80 25.18 16.48
CA ALA A 164 -22.56 25.95 16.67
C ALA A 164 -21.97 26.37 15.33
N THR A 165 -21.61 27.65 15.21
CA THR A 165 -21.21 28.29 13.95
C THR A 165 -19.72 28.13 13.60
N SER A 166 -18.93 27.42 14.42
CA SER A 166 -17.49 27.26 14.17
C SER A 166 -16.96 25.86 14.51
N SER A 167 -16.03 25.38 13.69
CA SER A 167 -15.31 24.12 13.89
C SER A 167 -14.15 24.29 14.87
N HIS A 168 -13.98 23.36 15.81
CA HIS A 168 -12.93 23.40 16.83
C HIS A 168 -11.75 22.53 16.42
N THR A 169 -10.51 23.00 16.61
CA THR A 169 -9.31 22.19 16.32
C THR A 169 -9.14 21.15 17.42
N LEU A 170 -9.26 19.87 17.08
CA LEU A 170 -9.02 18.75 18.00
C LEU A 170 -7.53 18.48 18.11
N TYR A 171 -6.83 18.51 16.98
CA TYR A 171 -5.41 18.25 16.91
C TYR A 171 -4.75 19.08 15.81
N LYS A 172 -3.49 19.46 16.02
CA LYS A 172 -2.66 20.20 15.06
C LYS A 172 -1.23 19.71 15.17
N GLN A 173 -0.63 19.36 14.04
CA GLN A 173 0.78 18.97 13.96
C GLN A 173 1.47 19.71 12.82
N GLY A 174 2.71 20.16 13.04
CA GLY A 174 3.60 20.55 11.96
C GLY A 174 4.15 19.32 11.23
N TYR A 175 4.93 19.54 10.17
CA TYR A 175 5.61 18.46 9.44
C TYR A 175 7.01 18.18 9.96
N ASP A 176 7.40 18.80 11.07
CA ASP A 176 8.60 18.47 11.85
C ASP A 176 8.49 17.12 12.56
N LEU A 177 7.26 16.60 12.71
CA LEU A 177 6.97 15.27 13.21
C LEU A 177 6.43 14.38 12.08
N PRO A 178 6.64 13.05 12.16
CA PRO A 178 6.10 12.11 11.18
C PRO A 178 4.58 12.25 11.01
N VAL A 179 4.15 12.18 9.76
CA VAL A 179 2.74 12.09 9.37
C VAL A 179 2.60 10.83 8.55
N THR A 180 1.71 9.93 8.92
CA THR A 180 1.43 8.74 8.11
C THR A 180 -0.04 8.75 7.73
N VAL A 181 -0.34 8.49 6.46
CA VAL A 181 -1.71 8.25 6.01
C VAL A 181 -1.76 6.89 5.33
N VAL A 182 -2.60 6.03 5.89
CA VAL A 182 -2.80 4.65 5.46
C VAL A 182 -4.17 4.53 4.79
N VAL A 183 -4.21 3.95 3.61
CA VAL A 183 -5.47 3.65 2.91
C VAL A 183 -5.91 2.25 3.30
N ASP A 184 -7.18 2.08 3.68
CA ASP A 184 -7.74 0.74 3.89
C ASP A 184 -8.02 0.09 2.53
N GLN A 185 -7.50 -1.12 2.32
CA GLN A 185 -7.71 -1.90 1.10
C GLN A 185 -9.11 -2.55 1.05
N HIS A 186 -9.75 -2.74 2.19
CA HIS A 186 -11.09 -3.31 2.33
C HIS A 186 -12.18 -2.22 2.43
N GLY A 187 -11.80 -1.01 2.87
CA GLY A 187 -12.69 0.15 2.97
C GLY A 187 -12.43 1.18 1.86
N PRO A 188 -13.25 1.26 0.79
CA PRO A 188 -12.99 2.17 -0.35
C PRO A 188 -13.02 3.65 0.04
N THR A 189 -13.62 4.00 1.18
CA THR A 189 -13.69 5.35 1.72
C THR A 189 -12.85 5.56 2.99
N GLU A 190 -12.24 4.50 3.51
CA GLU A 190 -11.60 4.51 4.82
C GLU A 190 -10.10 4.79 4.70
N MET A 191 -9.59 5.57 5.66
CA MET A 191 -8.18 5.82 5.83
C MET A 191 -7.85 6.05 7.30
N GLU A 192 -6.61 5.78 7.69
CA GLU A 192 -6.07 6.08 9.01
C GLU A 192 -5.03 7.19 8.88
N LEU A 193 -5.25 8.31 9.58
CA LEU A 193 -4.29 9.41 9.67
C LEU A 193 -3.58 9.34 11.02
N LYS A 194 -2.27 9.11 11.01
CA LYS A 194 -1.40 9.10 12.19
C LYS A 194 -0.57 10.38 12.25
N LEU A 195 -0.70 11.08 13.36
CA LEU A 195 -0.01 12.32 13.68
C LEU A 195 0.72 12.13 15.01
N GLY A 196 1.99 11.73 14.94
CA GLY A 196 2.75 11.31 16.11
C GLY A 196 2.07 10.13 16.81
N GLU A 197 1.82 10.25 18.11
CA GLU A 197 1.12 9.23 18.91
C GLU A 197 -0.40 9.19 18.69
N GLN A 198 -0.97 10.14 17.93
CA GLN A 198 -2.41 10.20 17.71
C GLN A 198 -2.79 9.49 16.41
N SER A 199 -3.79 8.61 16.48
CA SER A 199 -4.40 8.01 15.30
C SER A 199 -5.85 8.45 15.13
N PHE A 200 -6.23 8.72 13.89
CA PHE A 200 -7.57 9.11 13.48
C PHE A 200 -8.06 8.18 12.37
N SER A 201 -8.98 7.27 12.71
CA SER A 201 -9.74 6.50 11.72
C SER A 201 -10.82 7.39 11.09
N LEU A 202 -10.77 7.55 9.77
CA LEU A 202 -11.55 8.54 9.02
C LEU A 202 -12.21 7.86 7.81
N SER A 203 -13.51 8.08 7.64
CA SER A 203 -14.25 7.71 6.43
C SER A 203 -14.62 8.97 5.65
N MET A 204 -14.34 8.95 4.36
CA MET A 204 -14.64 10.02 3.41
C MET A 204 -15.98 9.76 2.71
N ASP A 205 -16.51 10.75 1.98
CA ASP A 205 -17.80 10.58 1.27
C ASP A 205 -17.67 9.70 0.00
N SER A 206 -16.46 9.57 -0.53
CA SER A 206 -16.15 8.75 -1.70
C SER A 206 -14.67 8.36 -1.74
N GLN A 207 -14.35 7.30 -2.47
CA GLN A 207 -12.98 6.89 -2.76
C GLN A 207 -12.15 7.99 -3.43
N ARG A 208 -12.74 8.70 -4.41
CA ARG A 208 -12.08 9.86 -5.05
C ARG A 208 -11.69 10.91 -4.02
N SER A 209 -12.58 11.24 -3.08
CA SER A 209 -12.29 12.23 -2.04
C SER A 209 -11.22 11.72 -1.06
N ARG A 210 -11.23 10.43 -0.72
CA ARG A 210 -10.19 9.78 0.08
C ARG A 210 -8.84 9.90 -0.61
N ASP A 211 -8.77 9.50 -1.86
CA ASP A 211 -7.51 9.49 -2.60
C ASP A 211 -6.96 10.91 -2.80
N LEU A 212 -7.82 11.89 -3.08
CA LEU A 212 -7.39 13.29 -3.16
C LEU A 212 -6.88 13.81 -1.81
N ALA A 213 -7.51 13.43 -0.70
CA ALA A 213 -7.05 13.79 0.63
C ALA A 213 -5.67 13.19 0.92
N VAL A 214 -5.49 11.90 0.66
CA VAL A 214 -4.22 11.18 0.81
C VAL A 214 -3.11 11.84 0.00
N LEU A 215 -3.37 12.13 -1.29
CA LEU A 215 -2.40 12.79 -2.17
C LEU A 215 -2.04 14.20 -1.67
N CYS A 216 -3.03 14.99 -1.26
CA CYS A 216 -2.77 16.30 -0.67
C CYS A 216 -1.92 16.18 0.61
N ILE A 217 -2.26 15.27 1.53
CA ILE A 217 -1.51 15.06 2.78
C ILE A 217 -0.05 14.73 2.47
N ARG A 218 0.20 13.73 1.62
CA ARG A 218 1.55 13.31 1.21
C ARG A 218 2.33 14.44 0.56
N MET A 219 1.72 15.16 -0.37
CA MET A 219 2.41 16.22 -1.11
C MET A 219 2.69 17.48 -0.28
N PHE A 220 1.85 17.80 0.71
CA PHE A 220 2.13 18.88 1.65
C PHE A 220 3.19 18.50 2.69
N ALA A 221 3.17 17.27 3.19
CA ALA A 221 4.15 16.77 4.15
C ALA A 221 5.51 16.42 3.51
N GLY A 222 5.52 16.10 2.21
CA GLY A 222 6.71 15.73 1.46
C GLY A 222 7.37 14.46 2.02
N PRO A 223 8.70 14.44 2.23
CA PRO A 223 9.40 13.25 2.71
C PRO A 223 8.97 12.80 4.11
N ASN A 224 8.29 13.66 4.88
CA ASN A 224 7.82 13.33 6.23
C ASN A 224 6.48 12.59 6.25
N CYS A 225 5.97 12.20 5.08
CA CYS A 225 4.81 11.32 4.91
C CYS A 225 5.06 10.33 3.79
N PRO A 226 5.83 9.26 4.05
CA PRO A 226 6.13 8.30 3.02
C PRO A 226 4.91 7.42 2.71
N ALA A 227 4.91 6.76 1.55
CA ALA A 227 3.86 5.80 1.20
C ALA A 227 3.89 4.61 2.16
N HIS A 228 2.73 3.97 2.38
CA HIS A 228 2.50 2.93 3.38
C HIS A 228 3.54 1.78 3.40
N ASP A 229 4.15 1.46 2.25
CA ASP A 229 5.02 0.27 2.11
C ASP A 229 6.53 0.56 2.28
N SER A 230 6.88 1.76 2.73
CA SER A 230 8.28 2.21 2.82
C SER A 230 9.02 1.75 4.08
N ASP A 231 8.32 1.28 5.12
CA ASP A 231 8.91 1.10 6.47
C ASP A 231 8.97 -0.35 6.99
N SER A 232 8.74 -1.38 6.17
CA SER A 232 8.94 -2.78 6.59
C SER A 232 10.22 -3.39 6.01
N ASP A 233 11.37 -2.84 6.41
CA ASP A 233 12.67 -3.52 6.34
C ASP A 233 13.04 -3.98 7.77
N ASP A 234 12.45 -5.09 8.24
CA ASP A 234 13.05 -5.90 9.30
C ASP A 234 14.24 -6.65 8.67
N ASP A 235 15.35 -5.93 8.51
CA ASP A 235 16.67 -6.47 8.23
C ASP A 235 17.20 -7.19 9.48
N SER A 236 16.65 -8.36 9.75
CA SER A 236 17.30 -9.32 10.65
C SER A 236 18.37 -10.06 9.87
N GLY A 237 19.49 -9.35 9.63
CA GLY A 237 20.75 -9.95 9.23
C GLY A 237 21.13 -11.03 10.24
N HIS A 238 20.89 -12.29 9.89
CA HIS A 238 21.48 -13.44 10.58
C HIS A 238 22.93 -13.54 10.13
N ASP A 239 23.77 -12.69 10.72
CA ASP A 239 25.20 -12.91 10.79
C ASP A 239 25.44 -13.98 11.87
N GLY A 240 25.97 -15.12 11.43
CA GLY A 240 26.14 -16.32 12.25
C GLY A 240 27.26 -17.18 11.71
N GLY A 241 28.40 -16.55 11.42
CA GLY A 241 29.67 -17.27 11.30
C GLY A 241 30.33 -17.35 12.67
N GLU A 242 30.39 -18.54 13.27
CA GLU A 242 31.54 -18.94 14.08
C GLU A 242 31.62 -20.47 14.21
N SER A 243 32.78 -20.99 13.79
CA SER A 243 33.23 -22.37 13.90
C SER A 243 33.58 -22.72 15.36
N SER A 244 33.31 -23.95 15.79
CA SER A 244 34.34 -24.91 16.27
C SER A 244 33.73 -26.08 17.05
N ASP A 245 34.15 -27.27 16.64
CA ASP A 245 34.60 -28.41 17.44
C ASP A 245 33.89 -28.80 18.74
N GLY A 246 33.45 -30.07 18.76
CA GLY A 246 33.98 -30.99 19.78
C GLY A 246 32.97 -31.75 20.62
N ALA A 247 33.21 -33.07 20.66
CA ALA A 247 32.82 -34.05 21.67
C ALA A 247 31.37 -34.58 21.66
N SER A 248 31.23 -35.69 20.94
CA SER A 248 30.40 -36.82 21.36
C SER A 248 30.90 -37.41 22.68
N GLU A 249 30.02 -37.59 23.68
CA GLU A 249 30.06 -38.78 24.52
C GLU A 249 28.73 -39.03 25.24
N SER A 250 28.49 -40.32 25.41
CA SER A 250 27.28 -41.03 25.79
C SER A 250 27.06 -41.20 27.30
N HIS A 251 25.86 -41.72 27.62
CA HIS A 251 25.40 -42.36 28.86
C HIS A 251 24.62 -41.47 29.85
N LYS A 252 23.69 -41.94 30.68
CA LYS A 252 22.78 -43.11 30.78
C LYS A 252 22.16 -42.98 32.19
N SER A 253 20.83 -43.11 32.30
CA SER A 253 20.06 -43.63 33.47
C SER A 253 20.14 -43.00 34.88
N GLY A 254 18.98 -42.95 35.53
CA GLY A 254 18.79 -42.97 36.99
C GLY A 254 17.90 -41.82 37.48
N ALA A 255 16.57 -41.95 37.57
CA ALA A 255 15.77 -42.67 38.57
C ALA A 255 15.61 -41.96 39.94
N SER A 256 14.33 -41.83 40.31
CA SER A 256 13.67 -41.87 41.63
C SER A 256 13.74 -40.69 42.62
N GLU A 257 12.51 -40.32 43.03
CA GLU A 257 12.02 -40.03 44.41
C GLU A 257 12.57 -38.80 45.14
N SER A 258 11.83 -38.08 46.00
CA SER A 258 10.43 -38.05 46.45
C SER A 258 10.29 -36.87 47.44
N LYS A 259 9.05 -36.54 47.84
CA LYS A 259 8.65 -35.77 49.04
C LYS A 259 8.96 -34.26 49.04
N SER A 260 8.23 -33.36 49.70
CA SER A 260 6.94 -33.30 50.40
C SER A 260 6.86 -31.90 51.02
N GLY A 261 5.68 -31.28 51.11
CA GLY A 261 5.40 -30.22 52.09
C GLY A 261 5.02 -28.85 51.50
N GLY A 262 3.76 -28.44 51.67
CA GLY A 262 3.35 -27.03 51.61
C GLY A 262 3.66 -26.31 52.94
N PRO A 263 2.86 -25.33 53.40
CA PRO A 263 2.07 -24.32 52.68
C PRO A 263 2.36 -22.88 53.23
N ILE A 264 1.47 -21.93 52.90
CA ILE A 264 1.12 -20.70 53.66
C ILE A 264 2.02 -19.46 53.47
N GLY A 265 1.39 -18.31 53.22
CA GLY A 265 1.92 -17.04 53.71
C GLY A 265 1.53 -15.79 52.93
N PHE A 266 0.37 -15.23 53.26
CA PHE A 266 -0.01 -13.84 52.95
C PHE A 266 1.02 -12.83 53.47
N SER A 267 1.28 -11.79 52.70
CA SER A 267 1.27 -10.37 53.12
C SER A 267 1.14 -9.49 51.88
#